data_AF-A0A2D0K0V1-F1
#
_entry.id   AF-A0A2D0K0V1-F1
#
_cell.length_a   1.000
_cell.length_b   1.000
_cell.length_c   1.000
_cell.angle_alpha   90.00
_cell.angle_beta   90.00
_cell.angle_gamma   90.00
#
_symmetry.space_group_name_H-M   'P 1'
#
loop_
_entity.id
_entity.type
_entity.pdbx_description
1 polymer ?
#
loop_
_entity_poly.entity_id
_entity_poly.type
_entity_poly.pdbx_seq_one_letter_code
_entity_poly.pdbx_strand_id
1 'polypeptide(L)'
;MSEFIKPEHECPFEPKQYQCDCFIAPVGSFSWALIQLKLRKRVTRSVWVNCHENNEMYLAITPRVNNLAVEKDSAYAVDGVAVGTQYDYLTHIDLRNEHGNFVPWQPTQEDMMACDWQFFEDKVKPTPDSKPEPEVKPEPETPKTLKYNLVFDATPKAHSGAVLGALWSFEDPVIVESNLTKTYGYPYRVYWYGSQYSTSSANTIKIQFKGQIPELSNKTLIITVDGKKYNLGVLTEKSSNSTNVETHLRYAKGDTAEFGKLLEQAGKKYRFHCEWYE
;
A
#
# COMPACT_ATOMS: atom_id res chain seq x y z
N MET A 1 23.35 -14.89 30.52
CA MET A 1 22.26 -14.50 29.59
C MET A 1 22.24 -12.99 29.55
N SER A 2 22.27 -12.37 28.37
CA SER A 2 22.35 -10.91 28.27
C SER A 2 21.09 -10.28 28.85
N GLU A 3 21.21 -9.08 29.42
CA GLU A 3 20.05 -8.31 29.90
C GLU A 3 19.06 -7.96 28.77
N PHE A 4 19.44 -8.21 27.51
CA PHE A 4 18.67 -7.93 26.31
C PHE A 4 17.72 -9.07 25.90
N ILE A 5 17.79 -10.24 26.53
CA ILE A 5 16.88 -11.37 26.27
C ILE A 5 16.33 -11.86 27.60
N LYS A 6 15.46 -11.04 28.21
CA LYS A 6 14.58 -11.48 29.28
C LYS A 6 13.22 -11.81 28.65
N PRO A 7 12.74 -13.07 28.68
CA PRO A 7 11.44 -13.45 28.14
C PRO A 7 10.28 -12.62 28.74
N GLU A 8 10.47 -12.11 29.95
CA GLU A 8 9.50 -11.24 30.62
C GLU A 8 9.39 -9.82 30.01
N HIS A 9 10.37 -9.35 29.23
CA HIS A 9 10.39 -8.03 28.60
C HIS A 9 10.30 -8.14 27.08
N GLU A 10 9.11 -7.87 26.52
CA GLU A 10 8.94 -7.77 25.07
C GLU A 10 9.78 -6.63 24.50
N CYS A 11 10.32 -6.80 23.29
CA CYS A 11 10.97 -5.71 22.58
C CYS A 11 9.97 -4.54 22.41
N PRO A 12 10.31 -3.32 22.88
CA PRO A 12 9.44 -2.16 22.72
C PRO A 12 9.07 -1.97 21.24
N PHE A 13 7.77 -1.95 20.96
CA PHE A 13 7.27 -1.65 19.62
C PHE A 13 6.78 -0.21 19.59
N GLU A 14 7.49 0.65 18.87
CA GLU A 14 7.07 2.01 18.58
C GLU A 14 6.61 2.09 17.12
N PRO A 15 5.29 2.17 16.84
CA PRO A 15 4.77 2.21 15.47
C PRO A 15 5.42 3.29 14.61
N LYS A 16 5.79 4.44 15.22
CA LYS A 16 6.44 5.57 14.55
C LYS A 16 7.78 5.22 13.91
N GLN A 17 8.53 4.26 14.46
CA GLN A 17 9.79 3.79 13.88
C GLN A 17 9.58 3.14 12.51
N TYR A 18 8.38 2.64 12.26
CA TYR A 18 7.99 1.97 11.02
C TYR A 18 7.13 2.85 10.09
N GLN A 19 6.88 4.10 10.48
CA GLN A 19 6.07 5.07 9.73
C GLN A 19 6.92 6.01 8.86
N CYS A 20 8.25 5.89 8.85
CA CYS A 20 9.14 6.66 7.95
C CYS A 20 9.24 6.02 6.55
N ASP A 21 9.25 6.84 5.50
CA ASP A 21 9.23 6.48 4.07
C ASP A 21 10.52 5.83 3.51
N CYS A 22 11.47 5.44 4.36
CA CYS A 22 12.60 4.61 3.94
C CYS A 22 12.14 3.16 3.85
N PHE A 23 12.39 2.46 2.74
CA PHE A 23 12.00 1.05 2.54
C PHE A 23 12.53 0.16 3.68
N ILE A 24 11.68 -0.16 4.66
CA ILE A 24 12.05 -0.99 5.82
C ILE A 24 12.04 -2.47 5.45
N ALA A 25 11.19 -2.87 4.51
CA ALA A 25 11.15 -4.22 3.92
C ALA A 25 10.46 -4.19 2.54
N PRO A 26 10.85 -5.06 1.58
CA PRO A 26 10.16 -5.19 0.30
C PRO A 26 8.70 -5.62 0.49
N VAL A 27 7.75 -4.96 -0.18
CA VAL A 27 6.33 -5.35 -0.16
C VAL A 27 6.19 -6.80 -0.61
N GLY A 28 5.30 -7.54 0.06
CA GLY A 28 5.08 -8.96 -0.19
C GLY A 28 6.11 -9.90 0.43
N SER A 29 7.22 -9.39 0.99
CA SER A 29 8.15 -10.21 1.76
C SER A 29 7.62 -10.57 3.14
N PHE A 30 8.18 -11.62 3.75
CA PHE A 30 7.89 -11.97 5.14
C PHE A 30 8.22 -10.84 6.13
N SER A 31 9.34 -10.14 5.94
CA SER A 31 9.70 -8.99 6.78
C SER A 31 8.65 -7.88 6.71
N TRP A 32 8.09 -7.62 5.52
CA TRP A 32 6.99 -6.67 5.36
C TRP A 32 5.73 -7.15 6.07
N ALA A 33 5.39 -8.44 5.96
CA ALA A 33 4.24 -9.02 6.64
C ALA A 33 4.33 -8.87 8.17
N LEU A 34 5.50 -9.10 8.76
CA LEU A 34 5.75 -8.89 10.19
C LEU A 34 5.55 -7.44 10.62
N ILE A 35 5.99 -6.47 9.82
CA ILE A 35 5.76 -5.04 10.08
C ILE A 35 4.26 -4.74 10.07
N GLN A 36 3.52 -5.25 9.07
CA GLN A 36 2.07 -5.02 9.00
C GLN A 36 1.34 -5.65 10.19
N LEU A 37 1.72 -6.85 10.61
CA LEU A 37 1.18 -7.50 11.81
C LEU A 37 1.43 -6.64 13.04
N LYS A 38 2.67 -6.18 13.26
CA LYS A 38 3.00 -5.28 14.38
C LYS A 38 2.18 -3.98 14.36
N LEU A 39 1.85 -3.47 13.17
CA LEU A 39 0.93 -2.35 12.95
C LEU A 39 -0.56 -2.70 13.08
N ARG A 40 -0.89 -3.88 13.63
CA ARG A 40 -2.27 -4.38 13.85
C ARG A 40 -3.08 -4.61 12.58
N LYS A 41 -2.41 -4.82 11.44
CA LYS A 41 -3.07 -5.20 10.19
C LYS A 41 -3.06 -6.72 10.05
N ARG A 42 -4.03 -7.23 9.27
CA ARG A 42 -4.10 -8.65 8.90
C ARG A 42 -3.41 -8.87 7.56
N VAL A 43 -2.69 -9.98 7.45
CA VAL A 43 -1.96 -10.35 6.24
C VAL A 43 -2.24 -11.80 5.88
N THR A 44 -2.15 -12.12 4.60
CA THR A 44 -2.35 -13.47 4.08
C THR A 44 -1.32 -13.75 2.97
N ARG A 45 -1.13 -15.02 2.61
CA ARG A 45 -0.39 -15.41 1.41
C ARG A 45 -1.33 -15.57 0.24
N SER A 46 -0.86 -15.25 -0.97
CA SER A 46 -1.63 -15.42 -2.20
C SER A 46 -2.03 -16.88 -2.44
N VAL A 47 -1.19 -17.83 -2.01
CA VAL A 47 -1.43 -19.28 -2.14
C VAL A 47 -2.37 -19.84 -1.08
N TRP A 48 -2.73 -19.08 -0.04
CA TRP A 48 -3.68 -19.51 0.99
C TRP A 48 -5.12 -19.32 0.53
N VAL A 49 -5.44 -19.97 -0.59
CA VAL A 49 -6.80 -20.08 -1.09
C VAL A 49 -7.37 -21.42 -0.65
N ASN A 50 -8.60 -21.41 -0.17
CA ASN A 50 -9.32 -22.65 0.15
C ASN A 50 -9.81 -23.34 -1.14
N CYS A 51 -10.42 -24.51 -1.00
CA CYS A 51 -10.99 -25.29 -2.11
C CYS A 51 -12.13 -24.57 -2.87
N HIS A 52 -12.61 -23.42 -2.36
CA HIS A 52 -13.59 -22.55 -2.99
C HIS A 52 -12.95 -21.29 -3.61
N GLU A 53 -11.62 -21.28 -3.78
CA GLU A 53 -10.83 -20.15 -4.31
C GLU A 53 -11.00 -18.84 -3.52
N ASN A 54 -11.47 -18.93 -2.27
CA ASN A 54 -11.56 -17.79 -1.38
C ASN A 54 -10.33 -17.76 -0.47
N ASN A 55 -9.75 -16.57 -0.32
CA ASN A 55 -8.71 -16.33 0.65
C ASN A 55 -9.37 -15.90 1.97
N GLU A 56 -9.68 -16.87 2.83
CA GLU A 56 -10.26 -16.64 4.16
C GLU A 56 -9.24 -16.84 5.29
N MET A 57 -8.06 -17.36 4.95
CA MET A 57 -6.97 -17.57 5.86
C MET A 57 -6.17 -16.29 6.03
N TYR A 58 -5.79 -15.95 7.25
CA TYR A 58 -4.92 -14.81 7.51
C TYR A 58 -4.21 -14.92 8.84
N LEU A 59 -3.12 -14.17 8.96
CA LEU A 59 -2.42 -13.94 10.21
C LEU A 59 -2.93 -12.67 10.89
N ALA A 60 -3.03 -12.73 12.21
CA ALA A 60 -3.27 -11.60 13.09
C ALA A 60 -2.32 -11.66 14.29
N ILE A 61 -1.92 -10.50 14.82
CA ILE A 61 -1.11 -10.44 16.03
C ILE A 61 -2.01 -10.32 17.27
N THR A 62 -1.83 -11.23 18.21
CA THR A 62 -2.52 -11.20 19.51
C THR A 62 -1.63 -10.44 20.50
N PRO A 63 -2.07 -9.27 21.03
CA PRO A 63 -1.29 -8.52 22.00
C PRO A 63 -1.12 -9.29 23.31
N ARG A 64 -0.04 -8.98 24.03
CA ARG A 64 0.08 -9.36 25.43
C ARG A 64 -1.07 -8.77 26.26
N VAL A 65 -1.65 -9.61 27.11
CA VAL A 65 -2.64 -9.22 28.12
C VAL A 65 -2.10 -9.63 29.48
N ASN A 66 -1.97 -8.67 30.39
CA ASN A 66 -1.38 -8.88 31.70
C ASN A 66 -2.45 -9.06 32.78
N ASN A 67 -2.09 -9.72 33.87
CA ASN A 67 -2.93 -9.89 35.06
C ASN A 67 -4.28 -10.57 34.77
N LEU A 68 -4.26 -11.60 33.92
CA LEU A 68 -5.40 -12.47 33.75
C LEU A 68 -5.48 -13.42 34.94
N ALA A 69 -6.71 -13.79 35.31
CA ALA A 69 -6.98 -14.77 36.33
C ALA A 69 -7.60 -16.02 35.69
N VAL A 70 -7.16 -17.21 36.10
CA VAL A 70 -7.78 -18.46 35.68
C VAL A 70 -9.24 -18.49 36.15
N GLU A 71 -10.17 -18.51 35.20
CA GLU A 71 -11.62 -18.57 35.46
C GLU A 71 -12.07 -20.02 35.73
N LYS A 72 -13.14 -20.17 36.52
CA LYS A 72 -13.62 -21.45 37.04
C LYS A 72 -13.87 -22.53 35.99
N ASP A 73 -14.30 -22.13 34.80
CA ASP A 73 -14.66 -23.04 33.70
C ASP A 73 -13.73 -22.87 32.47
N SER A 74 -12.58 -22.21 32.65
CA SER A 74 -11.57 -22.10 31.60
C SER A 74 -10.86 -23.43 31.35
N ALA A 75 -10.28 -23.60 30.16
CA ALA A 75 -9.47 -24.79 29.84
C ALA A 75 -8.38 -25.05 30.90
N TYR A 76 -7.72 -23.98 31.37
CA TYR A 76 -6.70 -24.08 32.42
C TYR A 76 -7.25 -24.62 33.75
N ALA A 77 -8.46 -24.22 34.15
CA ALA A 77 -9.08 -24.74 35.38
C ALA A 77 -9.47 -26.21 35.24
N VAL A 78 -9.98 -26.61 34.07
CA VAL A 78 -10.30 -28.01 33.75
C VAL A 78 -9.03 -28.88 33.77
N ASP A 79 -7.91 -28.34 33.29
CA ASP A 79 -6.60 -28.99 33.29
C ASP A 79 -5.90 -28.96 34.66
N GLY A 80 -6.56 -28.44 35.71
CA GLY A 80 -6.11 -28.51 37.10
C GLY A 80 -5.35 -27.29 37.61
N VAL A 81 -5.29 -26.18 36.86
CA VAL A 81 -4.74 -24.92 37.36
C VAL A 81 -5.73 -24.27 38.33
N ALA A 82 -5.25 -23.84 39.50
CA ALA A 82 -6.12 -23.27 40.52
C ALA A 82 -6.84 -22.00 40.02
N VAL A 83 -8.16 -21.92 40.24
CA VAL A 83 -8.98 -20.75 39.93
C VAL A 83 -8.42 -19.51 40.65
N GLY A 84 -8.30 -18.41 39.93
CA GLY A 84 -7.71 -17.17 40.44
C GLY A 84 -6.18 -17.08 40.30
N THR A 85 -5.51 -18.12 39.80
CA THR A 85 -4.07 -18.05 39.47
C THR A 85 -3.85 -16.93 38.47
N GLN A 86 -2.95 -16.00 38.81
CA GLN A 86 -2.58 -14.87 37.97
C GLN A 86 -1.59 -15.31 36.90
N TYR A 87 -1.79 -14.87 35.66
CA TYR A 87 -0.87 -15.09 34.57
C TYR A 87 -0.94 -13.97 33.54
N ASP A 88 0.12 -13.85 32.74
CA ASP A 88 0.13 -13.01 31.56
C ASP A 88 -0.01 -13.89 30.31
N TYR A 89 -0.86 -13.46 29.38
CA TYR A 89 -0.95 -14.08 28.07
C TYR A 89 -0.03 -13.33 27.12
N LEU A 90 1.02 -14.00 26.62
CA LEU A 90 2.11 -13.35 25.87
C LEU A 90 1.72 -13.02 24.43
N THR A 91 2.41 -12.04 23.82
CA THR A 91 2.21 -11.72 22.40
C THR A 91 2.60 -12.89 21.50
N HIS A 92 1.74 -13.23 20.55
CA HIS A 92 1.99 -14.25 19.51
C HIS A 92 1.21 -13.90 18.24
N ILE A 93 1.40 -14.70 17.19
CA ILE A 93 0.67 -14.59 15.93
C ILE A 93 -0.29 -15.77 15.86
N ASP A 94 -1.54 -15.48 15.52
CA ASP A 94 -2.54 -16.50 15.23
C ASP A 94 -2.80 -16.58 13.72
N LEU A 95 -3.02 -17.79 13.24
CA LEU A 95 -3.59 -18.08 11.93
C LEU A 95 -5.08 -18.34 12.10
N ARG A 96 -5.91 -17.55 11.42
CA ARG A 96 -7.29 -17.95 11.14
C ARG A 96 -7.26 -18.96 9.99
N ASN A 97 -7.73 -20.17 10.24
CA ASN A 97 -7.82 -21.21 9.20
C ASN A 97 -9.07 -21.02 8.32
N GLU A 98 -9.21 -21.88 7.31
CA GLU A 98 -10.33 -21.84 6.36
C GLU A 98 -11.71 -22.09 7.00
N HIS A 99 -11.75 -22.66 8.21
CA HIS A 99 -12.98 -22.86 8.97
C HIS A 99 -13.31 -21.70 9.91
N GLY A 100 -12.46 -20.67 9.91
CA GLY A 100 -12.60 -19.50 10.76
C GLY A 100 -12.15 -19.67 12.21
N ASN A 101 -11.47 -20.78 12.52
CA ASN A 101 -10.87 -21.01 13.83
C ASN A 101 -9.45 -20.43 13.87
N PHE A 102 -9.02 -20.01 15.06
CA PHE A 102 -7.68 -19.49 15.28
C PHE A 102 -6.77 -20.56 15.87
N VAL A 103 -5.54 -20.62 15.39
CA VAL A 103 -4.48 -21.46 15.95
C VAL A 103 -3.19 -20.64 16.08
N PRO A 104 -2.38 -20.88 17.13
CA PRO A 104 -1.05 -20.30 17.21
C PRO A 104 -0.24 -20.64 15.97
N TRP A 105 0.39 -19.63 15.38
CA TRP A 105 1.11 -19.77 14.13
C TRP A 105 2.62 -19.54 14.30
N GLN A 106 3.40 -20.37 13.64
CA GLN A 106 4.84 -20.22 13.52
C GLN A 106 5.23 -20.26 12.04
N PRO A 107 6.15 -19.40 11.58
CA PRO A 107 6.59 -19.38 10.20
C PRO A 107 7.33 -20.66 9.84
N THR A 108 6.98 -21.26 8.69
CA THR A 108 7.82 -22.27 8.04
C THR A 108 8.99 -21.61 7.29
N GLN A 109 9.94 -22.42 6.81
CA GLN A 109 10.99 -21.90 5.92
C GLN A 109 10.41 -21.27 4.65
N GLU A 110 9.35 -21.86 4.08
CA GLU A 110 8.69 -21.32 2.90
C GLU A 110 8.06 -19.95 3.18
N ASP A 111 7.41 -19.80 4.33
CA ASP A 111 6.79 -18.54 4.74
C ASP A 111 7.82 -17.42 4.90
N MET A 112 9.01 -17.74 5.44
CA MET A 112 10.11 -16.79 5.58
C MET A 112 10.70 -16.33 4.23
N MET A 113 10.67 -17.21 3.22
CA MET A 113 11.21 -16.93 1.87
C MET A 113 10.14 -16.42 0.89
N ALA A 114 8.87 -16.45 1.29
CA ALA A 114 7.75 -16.05 0.46
C ALA A 114 7.79 -14.54 0.13
N CYS A 115 7.46 -14.25 -1.13
CA CYS A 115 7.28 -12.89 -1.65
C CYS A 115 5.82 -12.62 -2.07
N ASP A 116 4.89 -13.46 -1.60
CA ASP A 116 3.48 -13.44 -1.98
C ASP A 116 2.56 -13.03 -0.83
N TRP A 117 3.09 -12.35 0.18
CA TRP A 117 2.32 -11.78 1.27
C TRP A 117 1.49 -10.58 0.78
N GLN A 118 0.27 -10.45 1.28
CA GLN A 118 -0.65 -9.37 0.92
C GLN A 118 -1.52 -8.99 2.12
N PHE A 119 -2.19 -7.83 2.05
CA PHE A 119 -3.21 -7.50 3.04
C PHE A 119 -4.40 -8.45 2.93
N PHE A 120 -4.99 -8.77 4.08
CA PHE A 120 -6.28 -9.44 4.11
C PHE A 120 -7.40 -8.39 4.07
N GLU A 121 -8.25 -8.45 3.03
CA GLU A 121 -9.43 -7.60 2.89
C GLU A 121 -10.68 -8.37 3.29
N ASP A 122 -11.51 -7.81 4.17
CA ASP A 122 -12.84 -8.38 4.43
C ASP A 122 -13.70 -8.16 3.18
N LYS A 123 -14.24 -9.24 2.61
CA LYS A 123 -15.35 -9.11 1.66
C LYS A 123 -16.55 -8.55 2.44
N VAL A 124 -16.71 -7.23 2.43
CA VAL A 124 -17.89 -6.57 3.00
C VAL A 124 -19.12 -7.14 2.27
N LYS A 125 -19.93 -7.91 3.00
CA LYS A 125 -21.26 -8.33 2.55
C LYS A 125 -22.07 -7.05 2.30
N PRO A 126 -22.72 -6.87 1.14
CA PRO A 126 -23.59 -5.70 0.94
C PRO A 126 -24.75 -5.80 1.93
N THR A 127 -24.80 -4.89 2.90
CA THR A 127 -25.96 -4.74 3.78
C THR A 127 -27.12 -4.12 2.99
N PRO A 128 -28.36 -4.63 3.11
CA PRO A 128 -29.52 -4.07 2.42
C PRO A 128 -29.93 -2.73 3.03
N ASP A 129 -30.45 -1.87 2.16
CA ASP A 129 -31.01 -0.54 2.39
C ASP A 129 -31.53 -0.25 3.81
N SER A 130 -31.07 0.87 4.39
CA SER A 130 -31.84 1.62 5.38
C SER A 130 -31.54 3.13 5.23
N LYS A 131 -32.64 3.87 5.20
CA LYS A 131 -32.87 5.31 4.91
C LYS A 131 -31.92 6.33 5.55
N PRO A 132 -31.91 7.58 5.03
CA PRO A 132 -30.93 8.61 5.36
C PRO A 132 -31.26 9.36 6.66
N GLU A 133 -30.22 9.67 7.43
CA GLU A 133 -30.19 10.67 8.51
C GLU A 133 -28.89 11.51 8.38
N PRO A 134 -28.80 12.71 8.99
CA PRO A 134 -28.65 13.97 8.28
C PRO A 134 -27.19 14.40 8.05
N GLU A 135 -27.03 15.31 7.08
CA GLU A 135 -25.76 15.91 6.63
C GLU A 135 -24.81 16.32 7.76
N VAL A 136 -23.65 15.66 7.80
CA VAL A 136 -22.45 16.15 8.47
C VAL A 136 -21.42 16.51 7.39
N LYS A 137 -20.82 17.69 7.56
CA LYS A 137 -19.87 18.36 6.66
C LYS A 137 -18.74 17.46 6.14
N PRO A 138 -18.20 17.73 4.94
CA PRO A 138 -17.33 16.80 4.22
C PRO A 138 -15.95 16.70 4.88
N GLU A 139 -15.69 15.54 5.47
CA GLU A 139 -14.35 15.05 5.78
C GLU A 139 -13.79 14.40 4.50
N PRO A 140 -12.51 14.62 4.13
CA PRO A 140 -12.02 14.28 2.80
C PRO A 140 -12.09 12.76 2.56
N GLU A 141 -12.75 12.42 1.46
CA GLU A 141 -13.04 11.08 0.98
C GLU A 141 -11.82 10.14 1.11
N THR A 142 -11.93 9.15 1.99
CA THR A 142 -11.09 7.95 1.95
C THR A 142 -11.24 7.27 0.59
N PRO A 143 -10.18 7.14 -0.22
CA PRO A 143 -10.24 6.37 -1.44
C PRO A 143 -10.28 4.88 -1.09
N LYS A 144 -11.42 4.26 -1.42
CA LYS A 144 -11.61 3.08 -2.28
C LYS A 144 -10.41 2.14 -2.43
N THR A 145 -10.65 0.83 -2.43
CA THR A 145 -9.63 -0.24 -2.48
C THR A 145 -8.45 0.00 -3.44
N LEU A 146 -7.22 -0.18 -2.95
CA LEU A 146 -5.99 -0.05 -3.74
C LEU A 146 -5.90 -1.19 -4.75
N LYS A 147 -5.80 -0.87 -6.04
CA LYS A 147 -5.76 -1.88 -7.08
C LYS A 147 -4.42 -1.99 -7.78
N TYR A 148 -3.82 -0.85 -8.11
CA TYR A 148 -2.51 -0.86 -8.75
C TYR A 148 -1.52 0.06 -8.06
N ASN A 149 -0.26 -0.35 -8.05
CA ASN A 149 0.85 0.42 -7.52
C ASN A 149 2.03 0.44 -8.49
N LEU A 150 2.74 1.56 -8.47
CA LEU A 150 3.98 1.78 -9.18
C LEU A 150 4.85 2.69 -8.33
N VAL A 151 6.04 2.21 -7.97
CA VAL A 151 7.06 2.98 -7.26
C VAL A 151 8.28 3.10 -8.14
N PHE A 152 8.75 4.32 -8.35
CA PHE A 152 9.99 4.57 -9.08
C PHE A 152 10.75 5.76 -8.54
N ASP A 153 12.07 5.73 -8.73
CA ASP A 153 12.95 6.86 -8.49
C ASP A 153 13.16 7.64 -9.79
N ALA A 154 13.09 8.97 -9.71
CA ALA A 154 13.41 9.81 -10.86
C ALA A 154 13.97 11.17 -10.44
N THR A 155 14.75 11.78 -11.35
CA THR A 155 15.34 13.12 -11.18
C THR A 155 14.76 14.04 -12.26
N PRO A 156 13.96 15.06 -11.89
CA PRO A 156 13.41 16.00 -12.85
C PRO A 156 14.51 16.77 -13.59
N LYS A 157 14.30 16.94 -14.88
CA LYS A 157 15.12 17.73 -15.80
C LYS A 157 14.22 18.80 -16.43
N ALA A 158 14.69 20.04 -16.40
CA ALA A 158 14.04 21.13 -17.11
C ALA A 158 14.40 21.05 -18.60
N HIS A 159 13.40 21.19 -19.47
CA HIS A 159 13.62 21.37 -20.91
C HIS A 159 13.57 22.86 -21.22
N SER A 160 14.74 23.50 -21.27
CA SER A 160 14.85 24.90 -21.69
C SER A 160 14.81 25.00 -23.23
N GLY A 161 13.61 24.90 -23.80
CA GLY A 161 13.39 25.22 -25.20
C GLY A 161 12.63 26.54 -25.31
N ALA A 162 13.20 27.54 -26.00
CA ALA A 162 12.62 28.89 -26.20
C ALA A 162 11.22 28.92 -26.86
N VAL A 163 10.64 27.77 -27.20
CA VAL A 163 9.42 27.62 -27.99
C VAL A 163 8.30 26.88 -27.24
N LEU A 164 8.57 26.23 -26.09
CA LEU A 164 7.60 25.32 -25.45
C LEU A 164 7.15 25.73 -24.04
N GLY A 165 7.62 26.85 -23.49
CA GLY A 165 7.29 27.24 -22.13
C GLY A 165 7.89 26.29 -21.08
N ALA A 166 7.22 26.13 -19.96
CA ALA A 166 7.77 25.46 -18.78
C ALA A 166 7.47 23.95 -18.81
N LEU A 167 8.37 23.17 -19.43
CA LEU A 167 8.29 21.71 -19.55
C LEU A 167 9.37 21.06 -18.69
N TRP A 168 8.95 20.14 -17.82
CA TRP A 168 9.86 19.29 -17.05
C TRP A 168 9.60 17.84 -17.37
N SER A 169 10.64 17.03 -17.36
CA SER A 169 10.48 15.59 -17.50
C SER A 169 11.51 14.85 -16.71
N PHE A 170 11.27 13.56 -16.55
CA PHE A 170 12.35 12.62 -16.30
C PHE A 170 12.26 11.50 -17.32
N GLU A 171 13.45 11.04 -17.72
CA GLU A 171 13.65 9.96 -18.66
C GLU A 171 14.22 8.78 -17.90
N ASP A 172 13.79 7.57 -18.28
CA ASP A 172 14.26 6.29 -17.75
C ASP A 172 14.17 6.22 -16.21
N PRO A 173 12.95 6.34 -15.62
CA PRO A 173 12.75 6.18 -14.19
C PRO A 173 13.23 4.80 -13.73
N VAL A 174 13.88 4.76 -12.56
CA VAL A 174 14.35 3.51 -11.96
C VAL A 174 13.21 2.90 -11.18
N ILE A 175 12.60 1.85 -11.72
CA ILE A 175 11.46 1.18 -11.10
C ILE A 175 11.93 0.41 -9.86
N VAL A 176 11.25 0.66 -8.76
CA VAL A 176 11.49 0.02 -7.47
C VAL A 176 10.47 -1.08 -7.24
N GLU A 177 9.20 -0.82 -7.56
CA GLU A 177 8.10 -1.77 -7.37
C GLU A 177 7.00 -1.51 -8.39
N SER A 178 6.34 -2.54 -8.90
CA SER A 178 5.13 -2.37 -9.72
C SER A 178 4.30 -3.64 -9.80
N ASN A 179 2.97 -3.49 -9.73
CA ASN A 179 2.02 -4.57 -10.01
C ASN A 179 1.21 -4.35 -11.31
N LEU A 180 1.59 -3.37 -12.14
CA LEU A 180 1.01 -3.12 -13.46
C LEU A 180 1.41 -4.29 -14.40
N THR A 181 0.47 -5.16 -14.77
CA THR A 181 0.72 -6.53 -15.29
C THR A 181 1.65 -6.70 -16.51
N LYS A 182 2.67 -7.57 -16.32
CA LYS A 182 3.12 -8.78 -17.08
C LYS A 182 3.59 -8.79 -18.55
N THR A 183 3.49 -7.74 -19.37
CA THR A 183 4.09 -7.79 -20.73
C THR A 183 4.77 -6.46 -21.09
N TYR A 184 6.00 -6.28 -20.60
CA TYR A 184 6.87 -5.11 -20.85
C TYR A 184 6.30 -3.72 -20.54
N GLY A 185 5.15 -3.63 -19.85
CA GLY A 185 4.51 -2.42 -19.37
C GLY A 185 5.35 -1.66 -18.35
N TYR A 186 6.23 -0.73 -18.76
CA TYR A 186 7.01 0.05 -17.80
C TYR A 186 7.00 1.55 -18.11
N PRO A 187 6.88 2.42 -17.09
CA PRO A 187 7.01 3.86 -17.29
C PRO A 187 8.41 4.16 -17.77
N TYR A 188 8.53 4.93 -18.85
CA TYR A 188 9.84 5.33 -19.38
C TYR A 188 10.02 6.84 -19.42
N ARG A 189 8.91 7.60 -19.43
CA ARG A 189 8.92 9.06 -19.37
C ARG A 189 7.72 9.59 -18.60
N VAL A 190 7.96 10.65 -17.83
CA VAL A 190 6.89 11.47 -17.25
C VAL A 190 7.17 12.91 -17.58
N TYR A 191 6.14 13.61 -18.03
CA TYR A 191 6.18 15.02 -18.36
C TYR A 191 5.27 15.81 -17.44
N TRP A 192 5.76 16.98 -17.05
CA TRP A 192 5.00 18.05 -16.43
C TRP A 192 4.94 19.24 -17.36
N TYR A 193 3.71 19.62 -17.69
CA TYR A 193 3.40 20.81 -18.46
C TYR A 193 3.00 21.91 -17.49
N GLY A 194 3.92 22.83 -17.19
CA GLY A 194 3.69 23.93 -16.25
C GLY A 194 2.61 24.91 -16.70
N SER A 195 2.28 25.86 -15.85
CA SER A 195 1.22 26.85 -16.09
C SER A 195 1.46 27.74 -17.32
N GLN A 196 2.71 27.90 -17.73
CA GLN A 196 3.12 28.67 -18.90
C GLN A 196 3.22 27.82 -20.18
N TYR A 197 3.03 26.50 -20.07
CA TYR A 197 2.93 25.61 -21.23
C TYR A 197 1.55 25.82 -21.86
N SER A 198 1.47 25.95 -23.20
CA SER A 198 0.27 26.15 -24.03
C SER A 198 -1.08 25.95 -23.32
N THR A 199 -2.03 26.90 -23.46
CA THR A 199 -3.27 26.98 -22.67
C THR A 199 -4.09 25.69 -22.57
N SER A 200 -4.06 24.83 -23.59
CA SER A 200 -4.77 23.53 -23.60
C SER A 200 -4.08 22.42 -22.80
N SER A 201 -2.82 22.62 -22.43
CA SER A 201 -1.96 21.62 -21.79
C SER A 201 -1.31 22.07 -20.50
N ALA A 202 -1.57 23.31 -20.08
CA ALA A 202 -1.14 23.81 -18.79
C ALA A 202 -1.59 22.90 -17.64
N ASN A 203 -0.76 22.84 -16.60
CA ASN A 203 -0.99 22.12 -15.36
C ASN A 203 -1.30 20.63 -15.51
N THR A 204 -0.66 19.98 -16.48
CA THR A 204 -0.92 18.58 -16.82
C THR A 204 0.29 17.70 -16.53
N ILE A 205 0.03 16.52 -15.95
CA ILE A 205 1.01 15.43 -15.86
C ILE A 205 0.72 14.40 -16.94
N LYS A 206 1.75 13.96 -17.66
CA LYS A 206 1.67 12.87 -18.64
C LYS A 206 2.65 11.77 -18.28
N ILE A 207 2.15 10.55 -18.09
CA ILE A 207 2.95 9.36 -17.80
C ILE A 207 2.93 8.47 -19.04
N GLN A 208 4.10 8.11 -19.55
CA GLN A 208 4.25 7.26 -20.72
C GLN A 208 4.81 5.89 -20.35
N PHE A 209 4.11 4.87 -20.80
CA PHE A 209 4.48 3.47 -20.63
C PHE A 209 4.88 2.88 -21.99
N LYS A 210 5.95 2.09 -22.00
CA LYS A 210 6.20 1.12 -23.08
C LYS A 210 5.36 -0.13 -22.78
N GLY A 211 4.74 -0.72 -23.79
CA GLY A 211 3.92 -1.92 -23.62
C GLY A 211 2.49 -1.66 -23.17
N GLN A 212 1.76 -2.75 -22.94
CA GLN A 212 0.38 -2.70 -22.45
C GLN A 212 0.36 -2.52 -20.93
N ILE A 213 -0.59 -1.72 -20.46
CA ILE A 213 -0.88 -1.53 -19.04
C ILE A 213 -2.32 -1.96 -18.76
N PRO A 214 -2.64 -2.32 -17.50
CA PRO A 214 -4.02 -2.60 -17.11
C PRO A 214 -4.93 -1.40 -17.36
N GLU A 215 -6.25 -1.64 -17.33
CA GLU A 215 -7.21 -0.55 -17.50
C GLU A 215 -7.24 0.36 -16.26
N LEU A 216 -6.83 1.62 -16.46
CA LEU A 216 -6.69 2.66 -15.42
C LEU A 216 -7.68 3.82 -15.61
N SER A 217 -8.50 3.83 -16.67
CA SER A 217 -9.27 5.02 -17.05
C SER A 217 -10.29 5.48 -16.02
N ASN A 218 -10.82 4.57 -15.21
CA ASN A 218 -11.82 4.89 -14.16
C ASN A 218 -11.22 4.92 -12.76
N LYS A 219 -9.89 4.94 -12.65
CA LYS A 219 -9.19 4.83 -11.36
C LYS A 219 -8.69 6.18 -10.90
N THR A 220 -8.81 6.41 -9.61
CA THR A 220 -8.26 7.61 -8.97
C THR A 220 -6.78 7.41 -8.72
N LEU A 221 -5.94 8.25 -9.32
CA LEU A 221 -4.50 8.25 -9.09
C LEU A 221 -4.16 9.18 -7.92
N ILE A 222 -3.51 8.63 -6.90
CA ILE A 222 -2.84 9.39 -5.86
C ILE A 222 -1.34 9.15 -5.97
N ILE A 223 -0.56 10.22 -5.95
CA ILE A 223 0.90 10.14 -5.90
C ILE A 223 1.37 10.60 -4.53
N THR A 224 2.21 9.80 -3.88
CA THR A 224 2.90 10.20 -2.64
C THR A 224 4.38 10.45 -2.93
N VAL A 225 4.89 11.61 -2.48
CA VAL A 225 6.32 12.01 -2.57
C VAL A 225 6.72 12.64 -1.25
N ASP A 226 7.81 12.17 -0.64
CA ASP A 226 8.33 12.68 0.65
C ASP A 226 7.21 12.79 1.72
N GLY A 227 6.37 11.75 1.84
CA GLY A 227 5.26 11.68 2.81
C GLY A 227 4.01 12.50 2.47
N LYS A 228 4.06 13.33 1.43
CA LYS A 228 2.93 14.17 1.00
C LYS A 228 2.16 13.52 -0.14
N LYS A 229 0.83 13.44 0.01
CA LYS A 229 -0.10 12.88 -0.98
C LYS A 229 -0.64 13.96 -1.90
N TYR A 230 -0.80 13.60 -3.17
CA TYR A 230 -1.36 14.43 -4.24
C TYR A 230 -2.42 13.62 -4.98
N ASN A 231 -3.69 14.00 -4.85
CA ASN A 231 -4.79 13.36 -5.55
C ASN A 231 -4.93 13.96 -6.95
N LEU A 232 -4.50 13.23 -7.98
CA LEU A 232 -4.58 13.66 -9.37
C LEU A 232 -5.93 13.31 -10.03
N GLY A 233 -6.82 12.66 -9.29
CA GLY A 233 -8.13 12.27 -9.75
C GLY A 233 -8.10 11.16 -10.80
N VAL A 234 -9.13 11.14 -11.62
CA VAL A 234 -9.33 10.14 -12.69
C VAL A 234 -8.60 10.57 -13.96
N LEU A 235 -8.22 9.58 -14.78
CA LEU A 235 -7.57 9.79 -16.07
C LEU A 235 -8.36 10.79 -16.93
N THR A 236 -7.66 11.81 -17.45
CA THR A 236 -8.26 12.83 -18.32
C THR A 236 -8.23 12.40 -19.78
N GLU A 237 -7.12 11.82 -20.23
CA GLU A 237 -6.93 11.41 -21.61
C GLU A 237 -6.02 10.17 -21.66
N LYS A 238 -6.41 9.19 -22.48
CA LYS A 238 -5.59 8.02 -22.85
C LYS A 238 -5.25 8.13 -24.33
N SER A 239 -3.98 8.06 -24.67
CA SER A 239 -3.53 8.03 -26.06
C SER A 239 -2.39 7.03 -26.26
N SER A 240 -2.01 6.80 -27.51
CA SER A 240 -0.90 5.92 -27.89
C SER A 240 -0.01 6.62 -28.90
N ASN A 241 1.23 6.15 -29.06
CA ASN A 241 2.08 6.61 -30.15
C ASN A 241 1.62 6.03 -31.51
N SER A 242 2.19 6.52 -32.61
CA SER A 242 1.80 6.10 -33.98
C SER A 242 1.99 4.61 -34.27
N THR A 243 2.86 3.93 -33.51
CA THR A 243 3.12 2.50 -33.64
C THR A 243 2.31 1.65 -32.65
N ASN A 244 1.45 2.25 -31.81
CA ASN A 244 0.61 1.58 -30.80
C ASN A 244 1.38 0.69 -29.80
N VAL A 245 2.67 0.96 -29.61
CA VAL A 245 3.53 0.22 -28.67
C VAL A 245 3.70 0.96 -27.33
N GLU A 246 3.17 2.17 -27.23
CA GLU A 246 3.20 2.97 -26.01
C GLU A 246 1.80 3.38 -25.59
N THR A 247 1.58 3.42 -24.28
CA THR A 247 0.37 3.98 -23.68
C THR A 247 0.72 5.27 -22.95
N HIS A 248 0.02 6.35 -23.25
CA HIS A 248 0.20 7.66 -22.66
C HIS A 248 -1.03 8.00 -21.81
N LEU A 249 -0.79 8.27 -20.53
CA LEU A 249 -1.83 8.64 -19.57
C LEU A 249 -1.68 10.11 -19.21
N ARG A 250 -2.78 10.85 -19.22
CA ARG A 250 -2.80 12.28 -18.93
C ARG A 250 -3.72 12.60 -17.76
N TYR A 251 -3.22 13.39 -16.82
CA TYR A 251 -3.95 13.90 -15.66
C TYR A 251 -3.86 15.42 -15.65
N ALA A 252 -5.02 16.10 -15.65
CA ALA A 252 -5.11 17.55 -15.68
C ALA A 252 -6.05 18.13 -14.59
N LYS A 253 -6.47 17.29 -13.63
CA LYS A 253 -7.41 17.65 -12.56
C LYS A 253 -6.79 17.38 -11.18
N GLY A 254 -7.49 17.79 -10.13
CA GLY A 254 -7.04 17.59 -8.76
C GLY A 254 -5.77 18.37 -8.47
N ASP A 255 -4.82 17.72 -7.79
CA ASP A 255 -3.60 18.35 -7.26
C ASP A 255 -2.46 18.44 -8.29
N THR A 256 -2.73 18.30 -9.59
CA THR A 256 -1.68 18.28 -10.64
C THR A 256 -0.81 19.54 -10.63
N ALA A 257 -1.40 20.72 -10.40
CA ALA A 257 -0.67 21.98 -10.29
C ALA A 257 0.26 22.05 -9.08
N GLU A 258 -0.16 21.46 -7.95
CA GLU A 258 0.65 21.44 -6.74
C GLU A 258 1.76 20.41 -6.83
N PHE A 259 1.45 19.21 -7.33
CA PHE A 259 2.43 18.17 -7.61
C PHE A 259 3.47 18.62 -8.63
N GLY A 260 3.03 19.31 -9.69
CA GLY A 260 3.90 19.80 -10.76
C GLY A 260 5.02 20.72 -10.28
N LYS A 261 4.78 21.54 -9.25
CA LYS A 261 5.80 22.39 -8.62
C LYS A 261 6.98 21.59 -8.03
N LEU A 262 6.77 20.32 -7.63
CA LEU A 262 7.87 19.45 -7.21
C LEU A 262 8.78 19.10 -8.39
N LEU A 263 8.20 18.90 -9.57
CA LEU A 263 8.96 18.57 -10.78
C LEU A 263 9.76 19.76 -11.32
N GLU A 264 9.45 20.98 -10.88
CA GLU A 264 10.22 22.18 -11.19
C GLU A 264 11.58 22.23 -10.45
N GLN A 265 11.74 21.45 -9.37
CA GLN A 265 12.96 21.37 -8.56
C GLN A 265 14.00 20.42 -9.21
N ALA A 266 14.58 20.86 -10.33
CA ALA A 266 15.52 20.06 -11.10
C ALA A 266 16.76 19.61 -10.29
N GLY A 267 17.27 18.40 -10.60
CA GLY A 267 18.50 17.88 -10.01
C GLY A 267 18.35 17.18 -8.65
N LYS A 268 17.20 17.28 -7.97
CA LYS A 268 16.88 16.43 -6.81
C LYS A 268 16.29 15.11 -7.28
N LYS A 269 16.79 14.00 -6.71
CA LYS A 269 16.21 12.67 -6.90
C LYS A 269 15.02 12.51 -5.97
N TYR A 270 13.86 12.13 -6.51
CA TYR A 270 12.64 11.85 -5.75
C TYR A 270 12.23 10.39 -5.92
N ARG A 271 11.50 9.88 -4.94
CA ARG A 271 10.76 8.62 -5.04
C ARG A 271 9.27 8.92 -5.15
N PHE A 272 8.65 8.38 -6.19
CA PHE A 272 7.24 8.56 -6.49
C PHE A 272 6.50 7.26 -6.19
N HIS A 273 5.49 7.34 -5.34
CA HIS A 273 4.57 6.23 -5.05
C HIS A 273 3.25 6.52 -5.75
N CYS A 274 3.01 5.91 -6.91
CA CYS A 274 1.78 6.03 -7.66
C CYS A 274 0.82 4.90 -7.28
N GLU A 275 -0.37 5.26 -6.81
CA GLU A 275 -1.40 4.36 -6.34
C GLU A 275 -2.71 4.65 -7.10
N TRP A 276 -3.25 3.62 -7.75
CA TRP A 276 -4.55 3.69 -8.44
C TRP A 276 -5.59 2.92 -7.63
N TYR A 277 -6.60 3.65 -7.19
CA TYR A 277 -7.75 3.16 -6.43
C TYR A 277 -8.97 3.00 -7.34
N GLU A 278 -9.89 2.10 -7.00
CA GLU A 278 -11.24 2.05 -7.63
C GLU A 278 -12.06 3.33 -7.41
#